data_AF-A0A850NFP3-F1
#
_entry.id   AF-A0A850NFP3-F1
#
_cell.length_a   1.000
_cell.length_b   1.000
_cell.length_c   1.000
_cell.angle_alpha   90.00
_cell.angle_beta   90.00
_cell.angle_gamma   90.00
#
_symmetry.space_group_name_H-M   'P 1'
#
loop_
_entity.id
_entity.type
_entity.pdbx_description
1 polymer ?
#
loop_
_entity_poly.entity_id
_entity_poly.type
_entity_poly.pdbx_seq_one_letter_code
_entity_poly.pdbx_strand_id
1 'polypeptide(L)'
;MCISFLITINVLNAQECLNVDYKLRGYFYVGTSLRDTMALGGHYQDSNGPKKVIPRIDTISTPGKFQIVVKSDSLIGFSDKVQGFKVFIINKSQSTVQLPAQDSRLYLTRQVFHKNKWQDIEYLPNSWCGNSYHSVFIKPNEFWDLQAPCLNGKVNTKFRFKLNADNGIAKNPNDITNYYSNEFYGSFNPSQLEKEEGHVPQGIMDPYDN
;
A
#
# COMPACT_ATOMS: atom_id res chain seq x y z
N MET A 1 -9.01 47.01 -36.72
CA MET A 1 -9.61 46.09 -35.73
C MET A 1 -8.51 45.20 -35.18
N CYS A 2 -8.00 45.49 -33.97
CA CYS A 2 -7.06 44.62 -33.27
C CYS A 2 -7.87 43.58 -32.49
N ILE A 3 -7.70 42.31 -32.82
CA ILE A 3 -8.27 41.20 -32.05
C ILE A 3 -7.16 40.72 -31.11
N SER A 4 -7.22 41.14 -29.85
CA SER A 4 -6.39 40.59 -28.79
C SER A 4 -6.92 39.20 -28.41
N PHE A 5 -6.14 38.17 -28.69
CA PHE A 5 -6.37 36.83 -28.16
C PHE A 5 -5.85 36.78 -26.72
N LEU A 6 -6.76 36.71 -25.75
CA LEU A 6 -6.43 36.34 -24.38
C LEU A 6 -6.23 34.83 -24.31
N ILE A 7 -4.98 34.39 -24.19
CA ILE A 7 -4.65 33.01 -23.89
C ILE A 7 -4.81 32.83 -22.38
N THR A 8 -5.90 32.20 -21.95
CA THR A 8 -6.04 31.69 -20.59
C THR A 8 -5.13 30.47 -20.44
N ILE A 9 -3.98 30.65 -19.78
CA ILE A 9 -3.14 29.54 -19.33
C ILE A 9 -3.89 28.86 -18.19
N ASN A 10 -4.54 27.74 -18.48
CA ASN A 10 -4.96 26.81 -17.44
C ASN A 10 -3.68 26.24 -16.83
N VAL A 11 -3.29 26.72 -15.65
CA VAL A 11 -2.24 26.10 -14.84
C VAL A 11 -2.79 24.74 -14.39
N LEU A 12 -2.55 23.69 -15.19
CA LEU A 12 -2.61 22.34 -14.67
C LEU A 12 -1.63 22.30 -13.50
N ASN A 13 -2.13 22.17 -12.27
CA ASN A 13 -1.29 21.93 -11.12
C ASN A 13 -0.39 20.73 -11.43
N ALA A 14 0.92 20.96 -11.53
CA ALA A 14 1.89 19.89 -11.73
C ALA A 14 1.79 18.96 -10.52
N GLN A 15 1.46 17.69 -10.75
CA GLN A 15 1.53 16.69 -9.71
C GLN A 15 3.00 16.34 -9.50
N GLU A 16 3.47 16.29 -8.26
CA GLU A 16 4.86 16.01 -7.89
C GLU A 16 4.97 14.77 -7.00
N CYS A 17 6.18 14.21 -6.87
CA CYS A 17 6.42 13.18 -5.87
C CYS A 17 6.44 13.75 -4.47
N LEU A 18 5.92 12.98 -3.52
CA LEU A 18 5.78 13.37 -2.14
C LEU A 18 7.15 13.45 -1.45
N ASN A 19 7.47 14.61 -0.89
CA ASN A 19 8.68 14.86 -0.12
C ASN A 19 8.32 15.03 1.35
N VAL A 20 8.62 14.02 2.16
CA VAL A 20 8.27 13.97 3.60
C VAL A 20 9.47 13.49 4.43
N ASP A 21 9.51 13.91 5.69
CA ASP A 21 10.56 13.55 6.65
C ASP A 21 10.06 12.57 7.73
N TYR A 22 8.97 11.85 7.44
CA TYR A 22 8.32 10.88 8.32
C TYR A 22 7.84 9.64 7.55
N LYS A 23 7.56 8.55 8.27
CA LYS A 23 6.96 7.32 7.74
C LYS A 23 5.50 7.58 7.44
N LEU A 24 5.08 7.26 6.22
CA LEU A 24 3.66 7.34 5.88
C LEU A 24 2.88 6.27 6.64
N ARG A 25 1.72 6.66 7.14
CA ARG A 25 0.73 5.74 7.71
C ARG A 25 0.13 4.87 6.60
N GLY A 26 -0.14 3.60 6.89
CA GLY A 26 -0.66 2.64 5.91
C GLY A 26 -1.95 3.12 5.22
N TYR A 27 -1.93 3.06 3.88
CA TYR A 27 -2.97 3.59 2.98
C TYR A 27 -3.53 2.54 2.02
N PHE A 28 -3.14 1.27 2.15
CA PHE A 28 -3.59 0.17 1.28
C PHE A 28 -4.90 -0.45 1.77
N TYR A 29 -6.00 0.27 1.56
CA TYR A 29 -7.35 -0.22 1.86
C TYR A 29 -7.84 -1.22 0.80
N VAL A 30 -8.39 -2.35 1.27
CA VAL A 30 -8.90 -3.43 0.43
C VAL A 30 -10.21 -4.01 0.95
N GLY A 31 -11.12 -4.28 0.03
CA GLY A 31 -12.29 -5.13 0.25
C GLY A 31 -11.92 -6.61 0.12
N THR A 32 -12.89 -7.49 0.41
CA THR A 32 -12.68 -8.95 0.41
C THR A 32 -13.58 -9.68 -0.59
N SER A 33 -13.06 -10.77 -1.20
CA SER A 33 -13.84 -11.66 -2.08
C SER A 33 -14.75 -12.64 -1.33
N LEU A 34 -14.52 -12.81 -0.03
CA LEU A 34 -15.24 -13.69 0.88
C LEU A 34 -15.50 -12.94 2.18
N ARG A 35 -16.72 -13.09 2.71
CA ARG A 35 -17.02 -12.57 4.05
C ARG A 35 -16.21 -13.35 5.08
N ASP A 36 -15.53 -12.65 5.96
CA ASP A 36 -14.93 -13.26 7.15
C ASP A 36 -16.07 -13.66 8.10
N THR A 37 -16.36 -14.97 8.16
CA THR A 37 -17.40 -15.52 9.06
C THR A 37 -16.87 -15.78 10.46
N MET A 38 -15.57 -15.63 10.69
CA MET A 38 -14.92 -15.84 12.00
C MET A 38 -14.69 -14.54 12.76
N ALA A 39 -14.78 -13.38 12.10
CA ALA A 39 -14.72 -12.08 12.75
C ALA A 39 -15.88 -11.90 13.75
N LEU A 40 -15.56 -11.60 15.00
CA LEU A 40 -16.53 -11.30 16.05
C LEU A 40 -17.11 -9.89 15.83
N GLY A 41 -18.22 -9.79 15.09
CA GLY A 41 -18.94 -8.52 14.87
C GLY A 41 -18.83 -7.97 13.43
N GLY A 42 -19.24 -6.71 13.25
CA GLY A 42 -19.07 -5.98 11.99
C GLY A 42 -17.69 -5.34 11.92
N HIS A 43 -16.93 -5.58 10.85
CA HIS A 43 -15.68 -4.88 10.54
C HIS A 43 -15.92 -3.83 9.45
N TYR A 44 -15.05 -2.81 9.41
CA TYR A 44 -15.01 -1.90 8.27
C TYR A 44 -14.76 -2.71 6.99
N GLN A 45 -15.48 -2.38 5.91
CA GLN A 45 -15.35 -3.04 4.61
C GLN A 45 -15.04 -1.97 3.58
N ASP A 46 -13.83 -2.02 3.01
CA ASP A 46 -13.50 -1.15 1.90
C ASP A 46 -14.14 -1.64 0.58
N SER A 47 -14.51 -0.69 -0.28
CA SER A 47 -15.12 -0.98 -1.58
C SER A 47 -14.14 -1.53 -2.63
N ASN A 48 -12.83 -1.43 -2.38
CA ASN A 48 -11.77 -1.88 -3.27
C ASN A 48 -11.61 -3.41 -3.23
N GLY A 49 -12.62 -4.12 -3.71
CA GLY A 49 -12.62 -5.58 -3.81
C GLY A 49 -11.64 -6.10 -4.87
N PRO A 50 -11.19 -7.36 -4.74
CA PRO A 50 -10.34 -7.98 -5.74
C PRO A 50 -11.09 -8.17 -7.07
N LYS A 51 -10.38 -7.96 -8.17
CA LYS A 51 -10.87 -8.01 -9.54
C LYS A 51 -10.41 -9.31 -10.21
N LYS A 52 -11.16 -9.81 -11.20
CA LYS A 52 -10.71 -10.95 -12.01
C LYS A 52 -9.48 -10.58 -12.83
N VAL A 53 -8.48 -11.46 -12.86
CA VAL A 53 -7.29 -11.28 -13.69
C VAL A 53 -7.69 -11.08 -15.15
N ILE A 54 -7.13 -10.04 -15.76
CA ILE A 54 -7.32 -9.67 -17.17
C ILE A 54 -6.00 -9.83 -17.93
N PRO A 55 -6.00 -9.88 -19.28
CA PRO A 55 -4.79 -10.15 -20.06
C PRO A 55 -3.58 -9.25 -19.73
N ARG A 56 -3.81 -7.95 -19.45
CA ARG A 56 -2.74 -7.04 -19.03
C ARG A 56 -2.08 -7.47 -17.72
N ILE A 57 -2.84 -8.01 -16.78
CA ILE A 57 -2.31 -8.52 -15.51
C ILE A 57 -1.56 -9.82 -15.73
N ASP A 58 -2.02 -10.69 -16.65
CA ASP A 58 -1.29 -11.91 -17.00
C ASP A 58 0.13 -11.60 -17.49
N THR A 59 0.34 -10.56 -18.29
CA THR A 59 1.67 -10.19 -18.80
C THR A 59 2.68 -9.78 -17.73
N ILE A 60 2.23 -9.41 -16.53
CA ILE A 60 3.09 -8.97 -15.42
C ILE A 60 3.11 -9.99 -14.27
N SER A 61 2.45 -11.14 -14.44
CA SER A 61 2.26 -12.14 -13.39
C SER A 61 2.91 -13.47 -13.76
N THR A 62 3.46 -14.15 -12.76
CA THR A 62 3.91 -15.55 -12.91
C THR A 62 2.75 -16.53 -12.67
N PRO A 63 2.50 -17.51 -13.56
CA PRO A 63 1.54 -18.58 -13.33
C PRO A 63 1.82 -19.37 -12.05
N GLY A 64 0.77 -19.79 -11.35
CA GLY A 64 0.89 -20.60 -10.13
C GLY A 64 1.35 -19.85 -8.88
N LYS A 65 1.60 -18.53 -8.95
CA LYS A 65 2.14 -17.74 -7.82
C LYS A 65 1.14 -16.74 -7.25
N PHE A 66 1.26 -16.53 -5.94
CA PHE A 66 0.81 -15.31 -5.27
C PHE A 66 1.98 -14.32 -5.21
N GLN A 67 1.80 -13.09 -5.68
CA GLN A 67 2.92 -12.13 -5.82
C GLN A 67 2.46 -10.67 -5.74
N ILE A 68 3.42 -9.80 -5.43
CA ILE A 68 3.27 -8.34 -5.45
C ILE A 68 4.07 -7.80 -6.62
N VAL A 69 3.47 -6.93 -7.44
CA VAL A 69 4.12 -6.35 -8.61
C VAL A 69 3.99 -4.83 -8.56
N VAL A 70 5.12 -4.14 -8.67
CA VAL A 70 5.21 -2.68 -8.70
C VAL A 70 5.50 -2.22 -10.12
N LYS A 71 4.72 -1.26 -10.62
CA LYS A 71 4.92 -0.59 -11.91
C LYS A 71 5.30 0.87 -11.69
N SER A 72 6.50 1.11 -11.16
CA SER A 72 7.04 2.44 -10.85
C SER A 72 7.28 3.33 -12.07
N ASP A 73 7.48 2.74 -13.26
CA ASP A 73 7.88 3.47 -14.47
C ASP A 73 6.70 4.18 -15.16
N SER A 74 5.47 4.01 -14.65
CA SER A 74 4.25 4.61 -15.17
C SER A 74 3.55 5.38 -14.06
N LEU A 75 3.85 6.67 -13.97
CA LEU A 75 3.26 7.54 -12.97
C LEU A 75 1.77 7.78 -13.25
N ILE A 76 1.00 7.88 -12.17
CA ILE A 76 -0.44 8.18 -12.14
C ILE A 76 -0.70 9.25 -11.08
N GLY A 77 -1.90 9.84 -11.05
CA GLY A 77 -2.31 10.64 -9.90
C GLY A 77 -2.60 9.76 -8.70
N PHE A 78 -2.02 10.07 -7.53
CA PHE A 78 -2.27 9.40 -6.26
C PHE A 78 -3.28 10.18 -5.40
N SER A 79 -3.04 11.49 -5.25
CA SER A 79 -3.94 12.42 -4.58
C SER A 79 -3.81 13.81 -5.23
N ASP A 80 -4.54 14.80 -4.71
CA ASP A 80 -4.42 16.18 -5.19
C ASP A 80 -2.95 16.63 -5.11
N LYS A 81 -2.37 16.87 -6.29
CA LYS A 81 -0.98 17.30 -6.53
C LYS A 81 0.11 16.24 -6.25
N VAL A 82 -0.24 15.01 -5.91
CA VAL A 82 0.76 13.95 -5.66
C VAL A 82 0.71 12.90 -6.75
N GLN A 83 1.87 12.64 -7.37
CA GLN A 83 2.06 11.51 -8.27
C GLN A 83 2.24 10.21 -7.49
N GLY A 84 1.86 9.11 -8.11
CA GLY A 84 2.05 7.77 -7.60
C GLY A 84 2.27 6.78 -8.71
N PHE A 85 2.21 5.51 -8.36
CA PHE A 85 2.33 4.40 -9.28
C PHE A 85 1.45 3.24 -8.85
N LYS A 86 1.27 2.27 -9.75
CA LYS A 86 0.46 1.08 -9.48
C LYS A 86 1.23 0.01 -8.71
N VAL A 87 0.55 -0.55 -7.73
CA VAL A 87 0.97 -1.75 -6.99
C VAL A 87 -0.13 -2.79 -7.16
N PHE A 88 0.25 -4.00 -7.57
CA PHE A 88 -0.69 -5.10 -7.76
C PHE A 88 -0.38 -6.21 -6.78
N ILE A 89 -1.43 -6.77 -6.16
CA ILE A 89 -1.35 -8.04 -5.44
C ILE A 89 -2.12 -9.04 -6.27
N ILE A 90 -1.47 -10.09 -6.76
CA ILE A 90 -2.02 -10.97 -7.79
C ILE A 90 -1.97 -12.41 -7.29
N ASN A 91 -3.11 -13.10 -7.34
CA ASN A 91 -3.20 -14.52 -7.03
C ASN A 91 -3.43 -15.35 -8.29
N LYS A 92 -2.34 -15.91 -8.86
CA LYS A 92 -2.37 -16.92 -9.94
C LYS A 92 -2.17 -18.34 -9.39
N SER A 93 -2.18 -18.52 -8.07
CA SER A 93 -2.13 -19.85 -7.46
C SER A 93 -3.49 -20.56 -7.55
N GLN A 94 -3.54 -21.82 -7.14
CA GLN A 94 -4.78 -22.61 -7.15
C GLN A 94 -5.58 -22.50 -5.85
N SER A 95 -5.07 -21.80 -4.84
CA SER A 95 -5.73 -21.63 -3.54
C SER A 95 -6.15 -20.18 -3.29
N THR A 96 -7.21 -20.00 -2.51
CA THR A 96 -7.54 -18.71 -1.92
C THR A 96 -6.46 -18.32 -0.93
N VAL A 97 -5.97 -17.09 -1.01
CA VAL A 97 -5.04 -16.53 -0.03
C VAL A 97 -5.83 -15.71 0.97
N GLN A 98 -5.63 -16.00 2.24
CA GLN A 98 -6.14 -15.23 3.38
C GLN A 98 -5.02 -14.29 3.85
N LEU A 99 -5.35 -13.01 4.02
CA LEU A 99 -4.41 -12.01 4.53
C LEU A 99 -5.04 -11.31 5.74
N PRO A 100 -4.23 -10.99 6.76
CA PRO A 100 -4.67 -10.14 7.86
C PRO A 100 -4.86 -8.69 7.38
N ALA A 101 -5.83 -8.01 7.96
CA ALA A 101 -6.08 -6.61 7.75
C ALA A 101 -6.48 -5.91 9.05
N GLN A 102 -6.11 -4.64 9.15
CA GLN A 102 -6.54 -3.75 10.22
C GLN A 102 -7.29 -2.56 9.62
N ASP A 103 -8.58 -2.42 9.93
CA ASP A 103 -9.46 -1.41 9.33
C ASP A 103 -9.46 -1.50 7.79
N SER A 104 -9.46 -2.73 7.29
CA SER A 104 -9.34 -3.08 5.86
C SER A 104 -8.01 -2.68 5.23
N ARG A 105 -7.00 -2.30 6.01
CA ARG A 105 -5.65 -2.06 5.50
C ARG A 105 -4.80 -3.31 5.58
N LEU A 106 -4.16 -3.64 4.47
CA LEU A 106 -3.15 -4.70 4.45
C LEU A 106 -1.90 -4.25 5.21
N TYR A 107 -1.22 -5.23 5.82
CA TYR A 107 0.13 -5.07 6.36
C TYR A 107 1.18 -5.04 5.23
N LEU A 108 0.99 -4.10 4.30
CA LEU A 108 1.84 -3.86 3.14
C LEU A 108 2.64 -2.57 3.39
N THR A 109 3.96 -2.71 3.61
CA THR A 109 4.84 -1.57 3.90
C THR A 109 5.96 -1.46 2.87
N ARG A 110 6.27 -0.21 2.49
CA ARG A 110 7.45 0.09 1.68
C ARG A 110 8.72 0.03 2.51
N GLN A 111 9.72 -0.65 1.97
CA GLN A 111 11.07 -0.73 2.50
C GLN A 111 12.05 -0.05 1.55
N VAL A 112 13.12 0.50 2.13
CA VAL A 112 14.30 0.99 1.41
C VAL A 112 15.53 0.17 1.78
N PHE A 113 16.43 -0.01 0.83
CA PHE A 113 17.73 -0.61 1.09
C PHE A 113 18.70 0.47 1.56
N HIS A 114 19.06 0.49 2.83
CA HIS A 114 19.92 1.52 3.40
C HIS A 114 20.89 0.90 4.41
N LYS A 115 22.17 1.30 4.36
CA LYS A 115 23.24 0.75 5.22
C LYS A 115 23.27 -0.80 5.18
N ASN A 116 23.20 -1.37 3.98
CA ASN A 116 23.21 -2.81 3.70
C ASN A 116 22.07 -3.63 4.33
N LYS A 117 20.94 -2.99 4.65
CA LYS A 117 19.74 -3.68 5.15
C LYS A 117 18.46 -3.07 4.59
N TRP A 118 17.41 -3.87 4.52
CA TRP A 118 16.06 -3.40 4.22
C TRP A 118 15.43 -2.80 5.49
N GLN A 119 14.87 -1.60 5.36
CA GLN A 119 14.27 -0.86 6.47
C GLN A 119 12.92 -0.28 6.08
N ASP A 120 11.94 -0.36 6.96
CA ASP A 120 10.58 0.13 6.72
C ASP A 120 10.55 1.67 6.80
N ILE A 121 10.00 2.32 5.77
CA ILE A 121 9.75 3.79 5.71
C ILE A 121 8.26 4.13 5.70
N GLU A 122 7.44 3.14 5.99
CA GLU A 122 5.99 3.22 6.17
C GLU A 122 5.64 2.36 7.38
N TYR A 123 4.51 2.64 8.01
CA TYR A 123 4.05 1.91 9.19
C TYR A 123 2.53 1.73 9.16
N LEU A 124 2.04 0.67 9.81
CA LEU A 124 0.62 0.54 10.12
C LEU A 124 0.45 0.78 11.62
N PRO A 125 -0.42 1.70 12.04
CA PRO A 125 -0.59 2.03 13.45
C PRO A 125 -1.25 0.88 14.19
N ASN A 126 -0.97 0.73 15.47
CA ASN A 126 -1.72 -0.21 16.29
C ASN A 126 -3.11 0.36 16.58
N SER A 127 -4.13 -0.51 16.59
CA SER A 127 -5.46 -0.16 17.08
C SER A 127 -5.73 -0.89 18.39
N TRP A 128 -6.27 -0.18 19.39
CA TRP A 128 -6.74 -0.80 20.64
C TRP A 128 -8.14 -1.42 20.49
N CYS A 129 -8.85 -1.13 19.39
CA CYS A 129 -10.16 -1.69 19.14
C CYS A 129 -10.05 -3.09 18.51
N GLY A 130 -10.56 -4.10 19.20
CA GLY A 130 -10.53 -5.49 18.72
C GLY A 130 -11.28 -5.73 17.39
N ASN A 131 -12.27 -4.89 17.06
CA ASN A 131 -13.06 -5.01 15.83
C ASN A 131 -12.30 -4.52 14.57
N SER A 132 -11.14 -3.88 14.76
CA SER A 132 -10.30 -3.39 13.66
C SER A 132 -9.65 -4.54 12.89
N TYR A 133 -9.37 -5.66 13.57
CA TYR A 133 -8.62 -6.79 13.01
C TYR A 133 -9.56 -7.83 12.37
N HIS A 134 -9.32 -8.15 11.12
CA HIS A 134 -10.05 -9.18 10.38
C HIS A 134 -9.20 -9.78 9.26
N SER A 135 -9.76 -10.74 8.53
CA SER A 135 -9.12 -11.30 7.34
C SER A 135 -9.78 -10.83 6.05
N VAL A 136 -8.95 -10.58 5.04
CA VAL A 136 -9.38 -10.35 3.67
C VAL A 136 -8.91 -11.48 2.77
N PHE A 137 -9.70 -11.82 1.77
CA PHE A 137 -9.48 -13.00 0.94
C PHE A 137 -9.38 -12.63 -0.53
N ILE A 138 -8.43 -13.26 -1.23
CA ILE A 138 -8.26 -13.15 -2.68
C ILE A 138 -8.27 -14.55 -3.31
N LYS A 139 -9.23 -14.82 -4.19
CA LYS A 139 -9.41 -16.15 -4.81
C LYS A 139 -8.39 -16.40 -5.92
N PRO A 140 -8.26 -17.65 -6.40
CA PRO A 140 -7.54 -17.94 -7.63
C PRO A 140 -8.01 -17.06 -8.79
N ASN A 141 -7.03 -16.57 -9.57
CA ASN A 141 -7.22 -15.67 -10.71
C ASN A 141 -7.91 -14.35 -10.35
N GLU A 142 -7.59 -13.80 -9.17
CA GLU A 142 -7.96 -12.45 -8.77
C GLU A 142 -6.75 -11.58 -8.46
N PHE A 143 -6.96 -10.26 -8.46
CA PHE A 143 -5.94 -9.29 -8.10
C PHE A 143 -6.53 -8.04 -7.44
N TRP A 144 -5.76 -7.39 -6.56
CA TRP A 144 -6.02 -6.02 -6.13
C TRP A 144 -5.21 -5.03 -6.97
N ASP A 145 -5.84 -3.91 -7.29
CA ASP A 145 -5.28 -2.78 -8.03
C ASP A 145 -5.10 -1.61 -7.05
N LEU A 146 -3.88 -1.45 -6.56
CA LEU A 146 -3.52 -0.50 -5.52
C LEU A 146 -2.65 0.62 -6.07
N GLN A 147 -2.51 1.66 -5.26
CA GLN A 147 -1.73 2.85 -5.61
C GLN A 147 -0.83 3.22 -4.45
N ALA A 148 0.34 3.75 -4.76
CA ALA A 148 1.30 4.22 -3.78
C ALA A 148 1.90 5.55 -4.25
N PRO A 149 2.15 6.53 -3.36
CA PRO A 149 2.75 7.80 -3.76
C PRO A 149 4.19 7.57 -4.22
N CYS A 150 4.64 8.28 -5.25
CA CYS A 150 6.06 8.36 -5.51
C CYS A 150 6.71 9.26 -4.45
N LEU A 151 7.93 8.91 -4.04
CA LEU A 151 8.65 9.63 -3.01
C LEU A 151 9.83 10.38 -3.61
N ASN A 152 10.12 11.54 -3.03
CA ASN A 152 11.33 12.28 -3.28
C ASN A 152 12.06 12.55 -1.97
N GLY A 153 13.39 12.52 -2.00
CA GLY A 153 14.22 12.83 -0.84
C GLY A 153 15.71 12.84 -1.17
N LYS A 154 16.53 12.99 -0.13
CA LYS A 154 17.98 13.21 -0.26
C LYS A 154 18.79 11.97 -0.64
N VAL A 155 18.26 10.76 -0.41
CA VAL A 155 19.00 9.51 -0.62
C VAL A 155 18.34 8.68 -1.72
N ASN A 156 19.05 8.49 -2.84
CA ASN A 156 18.65 7.56 -3.90
C ASN A 156 18.98 6.13 -3.50
N THR A 157 18.02 5.21 -3.59
CA THR A 157 18.25 3.79 -3.30
C THR A 157 17.20 2.88 -3.94
N LYS A 158 17.34 1.58 -3.70
CA LYS A 158 16.37 0.55 -4.05
C LYS A 158 15.25 0.44 -3.02
N PHE A 159 14.06 0.22 -3.51
CA PHE A 159 12.81 0.13 -2.79
C PHE A 159 12.19 -1.24 -3.08
N ARG A 160 11.38 -1.74 -2.15
CA ARG A 160 10.46 -2.86 -2.37
C ARG A 160 9.28 -2.73 -1.41
N PHE A 161 8.18 -3.41 -1.71
CA PHE A 161 7.12 -3.62 -0.72
C PHE A 161 7.29 -4.97 -0.03
N LYS A 162 6.93 -5.02 1.25
CA LYS A 162 6.83 -6.21 2.08
C LYS A 162 5.38 -6.34 2.53
N LEU A 163 4.74 -7.45 2.19
CA LEU A 163 3.43 -7.84 2.71
C LEU A 163 3.64 -8.89 3.79
N ASN A 164 3.13 -8.63 4.99
CA ASN A 164 3.03 -9.65 6.02
C ASN A 164 1.71 -10.42 5.83
N ALA A 165 1.80 -11.73 5.58
CA ALA A 165 0.64 -12.60 5.42
C ALA A 165 0.19 -13.25 6.73
N ASP A 166 0.94 -13.04 7.81
CA ASP A 166 0.52 -13.38 9.16
C ASP A 166 0.12 -12.11 9.91
N ASN A 167 -0.88 -12.22 10.77
CA ASN A 167 -1.51 -11.11 11.52
C ASN A 167 -0.58 -10.38 12.50
N GLY A 168 0.75 -10.51 12.36
CA GLY A 168 1.74 -9.99 13.30
C GLY A 168 1.78 -10.76 14.62
N ILE A 169 0.93 -11.77 14.81
CA ILE A 169 0.83 -12.62 16.01
C ILE A 169 1.32 -14.03 15.67
N ALA A 170 2.39 -14.15 14.89
CA ALA A 170 3.08 -15.42 14.78
C ALA A 170 3.67 -15.74 16.16
N LYS A 171 3.27 -16.87 16.77
CA LYS A 171 3.80 -17.32 18.07
C LYS A 171 5.32 -17.52 18.03
N ASN A 172 5.87 -17.70 16.83
CA ASN A 172 7.29 -17.77 16.56
C ASN A 172 7.65 -16.75 15.44
N PRO A 173 8.64 -15.88 15.65
CA PRO A 173 9.12 -14.93 14.62
C PRO A 173 9.58 -15.60 13.31
N ASN A 174 9.96 -16.89 13.36
CA ASN A 174 10.35 -17.66 12.17
C ASN A 174 9.17 -18.15 11.33
N ASP A 175 7.94 -18.03 11.83
CA ASP A 175 6.74 -18.46 11.12
C ASP A 175 6.13 -17.32 10.28
N ILE A 176 6.75 -16.12 10.28
CA ILE A 176 6.22 -14.97 9.55
C ILE A 176 6.43 -15.12 8.04
N THR A 177 5.35 -15.38 7.33
CA THR A 177 5.26 -15.42 5.88
C THR A 177 5.26 -14.00 5.33
N ASN A 178 6.36 -13.63 4.69
CA ASN A 178 6.50 -12.35 4.01
C ASN A 178 6.52 -12.53 2.49
N TYR A 179 5.74 -11.73 1.78
CA TYR A 179 5.83 -11.59 0.34
C TYR A 179 6.50 -10.28 -0.02
N TYR A 180 7.40 -10.31 -1.00
CA TYR A 180 8.13 -9.14 -1.45
C TYR A 180 7.77 -8.82 -2.90
N SER A 181 7.70 -7.53 -3.22
CA SER A 181 7.60 -7.08 -4.61
C SER A 181 8.93 -7.21 -5.36
N ASN A 182 8.90 -6.97 -6.68
CA ASN A 182 10.11 -6.58 -7.40
C ASN A 182 10.73 -5.33 -6.78
N GLU A 183 12.05 -5.22 -6.92
CA GLU A 183 12.80 -4.01 -6.56
C GLU A 183 12.54 -2.90 -7.58
N PHE A 184 12.56 -1.66 -7.12
CA PHE A 184 12.47 -0.47 -7.95
C PHE A 184 13.33 0.66 -7.36
N TYR A 185 13.65 1.68 -8.15
CA TYR A 185 14.45 2.81 -7.68
C TYR A 185 13.58 3.98 -7.23
N GLY A 186 14.06 4.73 -6.25
CA GLY A 186 13.43 5.96 -5.76
C GLY A 186 14.36 6.72 -4.82
N SER A 187 13.84 7.78 -4.21
CA SER A 187 14.57 8.52 -3.19
C SER A 187 13.72 8.77 -1.95
N PHE A 188 14.39 8.86 -0.80
CA PHE A 188 13.76 9.06 0.51
C PHE A 188 14.62 9.99 1.37
N ASN A 189 14.01 10.57 2.41
CA ASN A 189 14.73 11.32 3.44
C ASN A 189 15.08 10.40 4.61
N PRO A 190 16.31 10.44 5.15
CA PRO A 190 16.72 9.59 6.27
C PRO A 190 15.79 9.66 7.49
N SER A 191 15.17 10.82 7.76
CA SER A 191 14.22 11.00 8.86
C SER A 191 12.97 10.11 8.76
N GLN A 192 12.62 9.65 7.55
CA GLN A 192 11.56 8.65 7.35
C GLN A 192 11.89 7.28 7.96
N LEU A 193 13.12 7.04 8.44
CA LEU A 193 13.44 5.79 9.15
C LEU A 193 13.05 5.83 10.63
N GLU A 194 12.82 7.03 11.18
CA GLU A 194 12.74 7.26 12.62
C GLU A 194 11.39 7.81 13.07
N LYS A 195 10.83 8.76 12.30
CA LYS A 195 9.63 9.49 12.71
C LYS A 195 8.40 8.92 12.02
N GLU A 196 7.37 8.58 12.77
CA GLU A 196 6.08 8.21 12.21
C GLU A 196 5.26 9.46 11.87
N GLU A 197 4.40 9.37 10.86
CA GLU A 197 3.36 10.38 10.61
C GLU A 197 2.53 10.54 11.88
N GLY A 198 2.56 11.72 12.50
CA GLY A 198 1.83 11.95 13.75
C GLY A 198 0.32 11.76 13.58
N HIS A 199 -0.35 11.44 14.68
CA HIS A 199 -1.81 11.36 14.75
C HIS A 199 -2.33 12.45 15.68
N VAL A 200 -3.39 13.15 15.25
CA VAL A 200 -4.12 14.06 16.14
C VAL A 200 -5.46 13.40 16.45
N PRO A 201 -5.68 12.93 17.69
CA PRO A 201 -6.92 12.26 18.06
C PRO A 201 -8.13 13.13 17.74
N GLN A 202 -9.10 12.58 17.00
CA GLN A 202 -10.32 13.29 16.60
C GLN A 202 -11.42 13.24 17.68
N GLY A 203 -11.17 12.57 18.82
CA GLY A 203 -12.10 12.49 19.95
C GLY A 203 -11.74 11.37 20.94
N ILE A 204 -12.55 11.21 21.99
CA ILE A 204 -12.34 10.20 23.06
C ILE A 204 -12.47 8.74 22.58
N MET A 205 -13.05 8.52 21.40
CA MET A 205 -13.26 7.20 20.79
C MET A 205 -12.28 6.92 19.65
N ASP A 206 -11.22 7.73 19.51
CA ASP A 206 -10.21 7.51 18.47
C ASP A 206 -9.41 6.23 18.78
N PRO A 207 -9.41 5.22 17.89
CA PRO A 207 -8.89 3.91 18.20
C PRO A 207 -7.37 3.79 18.02
N TYR A 208 -6.67 4.88 17.72
CA TYR A 208 -5.24 4.90 17.38
C TYR A 208 -4.40 5.68 18.38
N ASP A 209 -3.38 5.02 18.88
CA ASP A 209 -2.36 5.61 19.76
C ASP A 209 -1.04 5.68 18.97
N ASN A 210 -0.80 6.82 18.31
CA ASN A 210 0.50 7.13 17.70
C ASN A 210 0.97 8.51 18.15
#